data_AF-A0A9X5HB16-F1
#
_entry.id   AF-A0A9X5HB16-F1
#
_cell.length_a   1.000
_cell.length_b   1.000
_cell.length_c   1.000
_cell.angle_alpha   90.00
_cell.angle_beta   90.00
_cell.angle_gamma   90.00
#
_symmetry.space_group_name_H-M   'P 1'
#
loop_
_entity.id
_entity.type
_entity.pdbx_description
1 polymer ?
#
loop_
_entity_poly.entity_id
_entity_poly.type
_entity_poly.pdbx_seq_one_letter_code
_entity_poly.pdbx_strand_id
1 'polypeptide(L)' 'VPTAEMTVHFTDALDDGPAHGWSLVRIRTDHAGGGWAVDDSAVWTADRRLLAAARQTRVVREPLPPQTAAGTMNS' A
#
# COMPACT_ATOMS: atom_id res chain seq x y z
N VAL A 1 0.93 6.70 5.09
CA VAL A 1 -0.53 6.50 5.09
C VAL A 1 -0.82 5.27 5.95
N PRO A 2 -1.50 5.40 7.10
CA PRO A 2 -1.76 4.26 7.98
C PRO A 2 -2.64 3.20 7.29
N THR A 3 -2.25 1.93 7.38
CA THR A 3 -3.08 0.79 6.99
C THR A 3 -4.07 0.51 8.11
N ALA A 4 -5.35 0.43 7.77
CA ALA A 4 -6.38 -0.03 8.71
C ALA A 4 -6.56 -1.54 8.61
N GLU A 5 -6.56 -2.07 7.39
CA GLU A 5 -6.70 -3.51 7.13
C GLU A 5 -5.82 -3.91 5.94
N MET A 6 -5.29 -5.13 6.01
CA MET A 6 -4.59 -5.80 4.92
C MET A 6 -4.96 -7.27 4.92
N THR A 7 -5.43 -7.76 3.78
CA THR A 7 -5.61 -9.20 3.52
C THR A 7 -4.63 -9.62 2.44
N VAL A 8 -3.94 -10.73 2.65
CA VAL A 8 -3.02 -11.32 1.67
C VAL A 8 -3.38 -12.79 1.48
N HIS A 9 -3.56 -13.20 0.22
CA HIS A 9 -3.72 -14.58 -0.18
C HIS A 9 -2.46 -15.02 -0.94
N PHE A 10 -1.77 -16.01 -0.40
CA PHE A 10 -0.64 -16.66 -1.06
C PHE A 10 -1.14 -17.79 -1.96
N THR A 11 -0.48 -17.97 -3.09
CA THR A 11 -0.77 -19.07 -4.03
C THR A 11 0.15 -20.26 -3.78
N ASP A 12 -0.19 -21.39 -4.38
CA ASP A 12 0.63 -22.62 -4.43
C ASP A 12 2.02 -22.40 -5.07
N ALA A 13 2.22 -21.34 -5.85
CA ALA A 13 3.53 -21.01 -6.41
C ALA A 13 4.65 -20.79 -5.36
N LEU A 14 4.29 -20.61 -4.08
CA LEU A 14 5.24 -20.53 -2.97
C LEU A 14 5.52 -21.88 -2.29
N ASP A 15 4.77 -22.93 -2.64
CA ASP A 15 5.00 -24.29 -2.12
C ASP A 15 6.32 -24.87 -2.65
N ASP A 16 6.75 -24.43 -3.85
CA ASP A 16 8.05 -24.73 -4.45
C ASP A 16 9.23 -24.08 -3.68
N GLY A 17 8.94 -23.22 -2.70
CA GLY A 17 9.89 -22.44 -1.93
C GLY A 17 9.83 -20.93 -2.21
N PRO A 18 10.71 -20.14 -1.57
CA PRO A 18 10.76 -18.70 -1.80
C PRO A 18 11.04 -18.37 -3.27
N ALA A 19 10.31 -17.41 -3.82
CA ALA A 19 10.61 -16.90 -5.16
C ALA A 19 12.02 -16.28 -5.18
N HIS A 20 12.82 -16.67 -6.17
CA HIS A 20 14.18 -16.14 -6.36
C HIS A 20 14.19 -15.03 -7.42
N GLY A 21 15.02 -14.02 -7.22
CA GLY A 21 15.17 -12.89 -8.15
C GLY A 21 14.09 -11.82 -7.98
N TRP A 22 13.88 -11.01 -9.01
CA TRP A 22 12.92 -9.91 -8.98
C TRP A 22 11.47 -10.38 -9.01
N SER A 23 10.64 -9.74 -8.19
CA SER A 23 9.19 -9.85 -8.26
C SER A 23 8.59 -8.54 -8.74
N LEU A 24 7.55 -8.62 -9.58
CA LEU A 24 6.73 -7.50 -9.98
C LEU A 24 5.59 -7.32 -8.98
N VAL A 25 5.42 -6.12 -8.44
CA VAL A 25 4.22 -5.75 -7.68
C VAL A 25 3.42 -4.75 -8.50
N ARG A 26 2.13 -5.02 -8.70
CA ARG A 26 1.17 -4.07 -9.27
C ARG A 26 0.17 -3.73 -8.19
N ILE A 27 0.01 -2.44 -7.95
CA ILE A 27 -1.00 -1.90 -7.05
C ILE A 27 -1.95 -1.05 -7.88
N ARG A 28 -3.24 -1.23 -7.66
CA ARG A 28 -4.32 -0.45 -8.26
C ARG A 28 -5.21 0.06 -7.15
N THR A 29 -5.33 1.37 -7.03
CA THR A 29 -6.39 1.98 -6.21
C THR A 29 -7.74 1.77 -6.90
N ASP A 30 -8.60 1.00 -6.24
CA ASP A 30 -9.95 0.69 -6.70
C ASP A 30 -10.92 1.83 -6.33
N HIS A 31 -10.76 2.38 -5.12
CA HIS A 31 -11.52 3.53 -4.65
C HIS A 31 -10.65 4.46 -3.80
N ALA A 32 -10.86 5.77 -3.92
CA ALA A 32 -10.30 6.77 -3.01
C ALA A 32 -11.32 7.89 -2.78
N GLY A 33 -11.62 8.18 -1.52
CA GLY A 33 -12.63 9.16 -1.12
C GLY A 33 -12.85 9.16 0.40
N GLY A 34 -13.38 10.27 0.92
CA GLY A 34 -13.77 10.38 2.33
C GLY A 34 -12.63 10.16 3.35
N GLY A 35 -11.38 10.45 2.98
CA GLY A 35 -10.21 10.18 3.83
C GLY A 35 -9.72 8.73 3.80
N TRP A 36 -10.19 7.93 2.84
CA TRP A 36 -9.84 6.52 2.69
C TRP A 36 -9.41 6.19 1.27
N ALA A 37 -8.61 5.14 1.14
CA ALA A 37 -8.33 4.49 -0.12
C ALA A 37 -8.37 2.97 0.06
N VAL A 38 -8.82 2.28 -0.98
CA VAL A 38 -8.79 0.83 -1.09
C VAL A 38 -7.98 0.45 -2.31
N ASP A 39 -6.95 -0.37 -2.08
CA ASP A 39 -6.02 -0.82 -3.10
C ASP A 39 -6.14 -2.33 -3.28
N ASP A 40 -6.20 -2.78 -4.53
CA ASP A 40 -5.91 -4.16 -4.90
C ASP A 40 -4.45 -4.25 -5.34
N SER A 41 -3.80 -5.35 -4.99
CA SER A 41 -2.43 -5.61 -5.42
C SER A 41 -2.21 -7.07 -5.74
N ALA A 42 -1.22 -7.32 -6.57
CA ALA A 42 -0.74 -8.65 -6.83
C ALA A 42 0.78 -8.64 -7.04
N VAL A 43 1.39 -9.77 -6.70
CA VAL A 43 2.83 -10.01 -6.76
C VAL A 43 3.06 -11.16 -7.72
N TRP A 44 3.95 -10.97 -8.68
CA TRP A 44 4.33 -11.99 -9.65
C TRP A 44 5.83 -12.19 -9.70
N THR A 45 6.25 -13.40 -10.07
CA THR A 45 7.62 -13.69 -10.50
C THR A 45 7.91 -13.06 -11.87
N ALA A 46 9.19 -13.05 -12.27
CA ALA A 46 9.62 -12.61 -13.60
C ALA A 46 9.04 -13.48 -14.75
N ASP A 47 8.81 -14.77 -14.50
CA ASP A 47 8.16 -15.70 -15.43
C ASP A 47 6.62 -15.66 -15.37
N ARG A 48 6.05 -14.63 -14.72
CA ARG A 48 4.61 -14.33 -14.66
C ARG A 48 3.76 -15.33 -13.87
N ARG A 49 4.37 -16.07 -12.94
CA ARG A 49 3.62 -16.83 -11.93
C ARG A 49 3.12 -15.87 -10.86
N LEU A 50 1.83 -15.93 -10.53
CA LEU A 50 1.27 -15.19 -9.40
C LEU A 50 1.79 -15.82 -8.12
N LEU A 51 2.24 -15.00 -7.18
CA LEU A 51 2.72 -15.42 -5.85
C LEU A 51 1.72 -15.06 -4.75
N ALA A 52 1.12 -13.88 -4.87
CA ALA A 52 0.13 -13.40 -3.92
C ALA A 52 -0.81 -12.37 -4.54
N ALA A 53 -2.04 -12.33 -4.04
CA ALA A 53 -2.97 -11.24 -4.24
C ALA A 53 -3.30 -10.63 -2.87
N ALA A 54 -3.45 -9.31 -2.81
CA ALA A 54 -3.73 -8.62 -1.57
C ALA A 54 -4.71 -7.47 -1.78
N ARG A 55 -5.50 -7.19 -0.74
CA ARG A 55 -6.37 -6.02 -0.66
C ARG A 55 -6.05 -5.25 0.61
N GLN A 56 -5.89 -3.94 0.46
CA GLN A 56 -5.53 -3.03 1.54
C GLN A 56 -6.54 -1.90 1.65
N THR A 57 -6.98 -1.62 2.87
CA THR A 57 -7.72 -0.39 3.22
C THR A 57 -6.83 0.53 4.05
N ARG A 58 -6.67 1.78 3.61
CA ARG A 58 -5.75 2.74 4.24
C ARG A 58 -6.37 4.13 4.41
N VAL A 59 -5.97 4.83 5.47
CA VAL A 59 -6.41 6.21 5.77
C VAL A 59 -5.60 7.20 4.96
N VAL A 60 -6.23 7.92 4.03
CA VAL A 60 -5.65 9.05 3.33
C VAL A 60 -5.77 10.29 4.20
N ARG A 61 -4.64 10.80 4.68
CA ARG A 61 -4.59 12.02 5.48
C ARG A 61 -4.23 13.19 4.58
N GLU A 62 -4.97 14.29 4.72
CA GLU A 62 -4.55 15.56 4.16
C GLU A 62 -3.20 15.97 4.78
N PRO A 63 -2.33 16.64 4.00
CA PRO A 63 -1.15 17.28 4.56
C PRO A 63 -1.59 18.24 5.69
N LEU A 64 -0.89 18.19 6.82
CA LEU A 64 -1.04 19.26 7.81
C LEU A 64 -0.67 20.58 7.14
N PRO A 65 -1.43 21.66 7.37
CA PRO A 65 -1.00 22.99 6.94
C PRO A 65 0.41 23.24 7.48
N PRO A 66 1.30 23.89 6.72
CA PRO A 66 2.60 24.28 7.25
C PRO A 66 2.36 25.08 8.54
N GLN A 67 3.01 24.66 9.63
CA GLN A 67 3.03 25.45 10.85
C GLN A 67 3.81 26.72 10.55
N THR A 68 3.12 27.79 10.16
CA THR A 68 3.73 29.12 10.15
C THR A 68 4.03 29.45 11.60
N ALA A 69 5.30 29.56 11.95
CA ALA A 69 5.74 30.06 13.25
C ALA A 69 5.23 31.51 13.41
N ALA A 70 4.02 31.65 13.94
CA ALA A 70 3.42 32.94 14.23
C ALA A 70 3.70 33.31 15.70
N GLY A 71 4.71 34.14 15.88
CA GLY A 71 4.70 35.24 16.84
C GLY A 71 4.77 34.92 18.33
N THR A 72 5.98 34.97 18.88
CA THR A 72 6.21 35.69 20.15
C THR A 72 7.45 36.55 20.00
N MET A 73 7.30 37.72 19.39
CA MET A 73 8.23 38.83 19.55
C MET A 73 7.54 39.80 20.53
N ASN A 74 7.74 39.57 21.83
CA ASN A 74 7.29 40.50 22.86
C ASN A 74 8.22 41.72 22.81
N SER A 75 7.61 42.91 22.69
CA SER A 75 8.26 44.22 22.82
C SER A 75 8.74 44.49 24.24
#